data_AF-A0A0F9MIQ0-F1
#
_entry.id   AF-A0A0F9MIQ0-F1
#
_cell.length_a   1.000
_cell.length_b   1.000
_cell.length_c   1.000
_cell.angle_alpha   90.00
_cell.angle_beta   90.00
_cell.angle_gamma   90.00
#
_symmetry.space_group_name_H-M   'P 1'
#
loop_
_entity.id
_entity.type
_entity.pdbx_description
1 polymer ?
#
loop_
_entity_poly.entity_id
_entity_poly.type
_entity_poly.pdbx_seq_one_letter_code
_entity_poly.pdbx_strand_id
1 'polypeptide(L)'
;MKAVILISCEGYQQNGFHFCYKVENIVLDLEKIEGSENYFNLIQYLDSVVKLFEQPCGKQSLVTSATYKFYEMGYINDQMQQYIGHFYKMHCKCNLLLTVKLKKDNNG
;
A
#
# COMPACT_ATOMS: atom_id res chain seq x y z
N MET A 1 3.20 7.99 -13.91
CA MET A 1 3.97 8.39 -12.69
C MET A 1 4.85 7.22 -12.25
N LYS A 2 6.17 7.41 -12.13
CA LYS A 2 7.09 6.34 -11.68
C LYS A 2 7.06 6.20 -10.15
N ALA A 3 6.05 5.52 -9.62
CA ALA A 3 5.90 5.32 -8.20
C ALA A 3 5.37 3.93 -7.85
N VAL A 4 5.69 3.48 -6.65
CA VAL A 4 5.14 2.25 -6.08
C VAL A 4 4.29 2.59 -4.87
N ILE A 5 3.21 1.86 -4.70
CA ILE A 5 2.44 1.84 -3.45
C ILE A 5 3.02 0.73 -2.58
N LEU A 6 3.31 1.08 -1.34
CA LEU A 6 3.83 0.17 -0.32
C LEU A 6 2.75 -0.05 0.74
N ILE A 7 2.69 -1.27 1.27
CA ILE A 7 2.12 -1.54 2.59
C ILE A 7 3.27 -1.71 3.58
N SER A 8 3.19 -1.05 4.73
CA SER A 8 4.26 -1.01 5.71
C SER A 8 3.79 -1.19 7.14
N CYS A 9 4.64 -1.78 7.98
CA CYS A 9 4.51 -1.90 9.44
C CYS A 9 5.48 -0.90 10.10
N GLU A 10 4.98 0.13 10.80
CA GLU A 10 5.84 1.02 11.59
C GLU A 10 6.25 0.43 12.93
N GLY A 11 5.66 -0.71 13.29
CA GLY A 11 6.01 -1.46 14.48
C GLY A 11 4.96 -1.42 15.57
N TYR A 12 5.29 -2.13 16.65
CA TYR A 12 4.54 -2.18 17.89
C TYR A 12 5.52 -2.22 19.05
N GLN A 13 5.28 -1.38 20.06
CA GLN A 13 6.06 -1.32 21.29
C GLN A 13 5.17 -1.66 22.48
N GLN A 14 5.65 -2.53 23.36
CA GLN A 14 5.01 -2.85 24.63
C GLN A 14 6.08 -2.85 25.73
N ASN A 15 5.90 -2.03 26.77
CA ASN A 15 6.81 -1.97 27.93
C ASN A 15 8.29 -1.76 27.56
N GLY A 16 8.57 -0.97 26.52
CA GLY A 16 9.95 -0.72 26.05
C GLY A 16 10.50 -1.74 25.05
N PHE A 17 9.83 -2.86 24.84
CA PHE A 17 10.23 -3.88 23.87
C PHE A 17 9.60 -3.63 22.50
N HIS A 18 10.42 -3.67 21.45
CA HIS A 18 10.00 -3.55 20.05
C HIS A 18 9.80 -4.93 19.43
N PHE A 19 8.64 -5.18 18.81
CA PHE A 19 8.31 -6.48 18.21
C PHE A 19 8.45 -6.50 16.68
N CYS A 20 7.81 -5.55 15.99
CA CYS A 20 7.98 -5.30 14.56
C CYS A 20 8.65 -3.93 14.37
N TYR A 21 9.48 -3.77 13.35
CA TYR A 21 10.00 -2.46 12.99
C TYR A 21 10.27 -2.38 11.48
N LYS A 22 9.60 -1.42 10.82
CA LYS A 22 9.84 -0.99 9.43
C LYS A 22 9.87 -2.11 8.38
N VAL A 23 8.87 -2.98 8.40
CA VAL A 23 8.67 -3.94 7.29
C VAL A 23 7.90 -3.23 6.18
N GLU A 24 8.41 -3.25 4.94
CA GLU A 24 7.79 -2.63 3.77
C GLU A 24 7.63 -3.66 2.64
N ASN A 25 6.47 -3.68 1.99
CA ASN A 25 6.21 -4.53 0.82
C ASN A 25 5.56 -3.71 -0.29
N ILE A 26 6.02 -3.89 -1.53
CA ILE A 26 5.37 -3.30 -2.70
C ILE A 26 4.06 -4.05 -2.95
N VAL A 27 2.95 -3.31 -2.98
CA VAL A 27 1.63 -3.86 -3.30
C VAL A 27 1.18 -3.50 -4.70
N LEU A 28 1.63 -2.37 -5.25
CA LEU A 28 1.29 -1.95 -6.59
C LEU A 28 2.40 -1.10 -7.21
N ASP A 29 2.68 -1.33 -8.48
CA ASP A 29 3.59 -0.51 -9.29
C ASP A 29 2.78 0.31 -10.29
N LEU A 30 2.70 1.63 -10.08
CA LEU A 30 1.83 2.51 -10.86
C LEU A 30 2.28 2.62 -12.33
N GLU A 31 3.56 2.42 -12.60
CA GLU A 31 4.12 2.42 -13.96
C GLU A 31 3.61 1.23 -14.78
N LYS A 32 3.39 0.07 -14.14
CA LYS A 32 2.93 -1.15 -14.82
C LYS A 32 1.46 -1.09 -15.25
N ILE A 33 0.70 -0.13 -14.72
CA ILE A 33 -0.75 -0.04 -14.94
C ILE A 33 -1.16 1.28 -15.61
N GLU A 34 -0.21 2.14 -15.95
CA GLU A 34 -0.45 3.49 -16.51
C GLU A 34 -1.24 3.47 -17.82
N GLY A 35 -1.09 2.42 -18.63
CA GLY A 35 -1.84 2.24 -19.88
C GLY A 35 -3.22 1.58 -19.73
N SER A 36 -3.67 1.27 -18.51
CA SER A 36 -4.96 0.59 -18.30
C SER A 36 -6.13 1.57 -18.28
N GLU A 37 -7.31 1.13 -18.74
CA GLU A 37 -8.53 1.95 -18.77
C GLU A 37 -8.93 2.49 -17.39
N ASN A 38 -8.66 1.72 -16.33
CA ASN A 38 -9.02 2.05 -14.95
C ASN A 38 -7.97 2.91 -14.22
N TYR A 39 -6.85 3.26 -14.87
CA TYR A 39 -5.74 3.94 -14.22
C TYR A 39 -6.16 5.26 -13.58
N PHE A 40 -6.82 6.13 -14.35
CA PHE A 40 -7.26 7.44 -13.85
C PHE A 40 -8.26 7.32 -12.69
N ASN A 41 -9.19 6.37 -12.78
CA ASN A 41 -10.14 6.10 -11.71
C ASN A 41 -9.44 5.66 -10.42
N LEU A 42 -8.39 4.84 -10.54
CA LEU A 42 -7.59 4.43 -9.39
C LEU A 42 -6.85 5.63 -8.78
N ILE A 43 -6.17 6.44 -9.59
CA ILE A 43 -5.42 7.60 -9.11
C ILE A 43 -6.35 8.58 -8.39
N GLN A 44 -7.52 8.87 -8.96
CA GLN A 44 -8.51 9.74 -8.33
C GLN A 44 -9.02 9.17 -7.01
N TYR A 45 -9.27 7.85 -6.93
CA TYR A 45 -9.66 7.20 -5.68
C TYR A 45 -8.55 7.32 -4.60
N LEU A 46 -7.30 7.07 -4.98
CA LEU A 46 -6.15 7.16 -4.08
C LEU A 46 -5.91 8.58 -3.59
N ASP A 47 -6.17 9.58 -4.42
CA ASP A 47 -6.04 10.99 -4.08
C ASP A 47 -7.21 11.50 -3.22
N SER A 48 -8.44 11.32 -3.70
CA SER A 48 -9.62 11.94 -3.08
C SER A 48 -10.16 11.18 -1.87
N VAL A 49 -10.06 9.85 -1.85
CA VAL A 49 -10.63 8.99 -0.79
C VAL A 49 -9.56 8.56 0.21
N VAL A 50 -8.43 8.06 -0.30
CA VAL A 50 -7.34 7.56 0.55
C VAL A 50 -6.39 8.69 0.97
N LYS A 51 -6.32 9.78 0.20
CA LYS A 51 -5.39 10.91 0.40
C LYS A 51 -3.92 10.48 0.43
N LEU A 52 -3.60 9.47 -0.36
CA LEU A 52 -2.33 8.77 -0.30
C LEU A 52 -1.15 9.61 -0.82
N PHE A 53 -1.43 10.62 -1.65
CA PHE A 53 -0.42 11.55 -2.17
C PHE A 53 -0.17 12.75 -1.24
N GLU A 54 -1.04 12.99 -0.25
CA GLU A 54 -0.84 14.04 0.75
C GLU A 54 -0.04 13.50 1.95
N GLN A 55 -0.36 12.28 2.39
CA GLN A 55 0.23 11.67 3.59
C GLN A 55 0.09 10.14 3.61
N PRO A 56 0.88 9.43 4.43
CA PRO A 56 0.66 8.01 4.71
C PRO A 56 -0.77 7.73 5.20
N CYS A 57 -1.41 6.69 4.67
CA CYS A 57 -2.74 6.27 5.11
C CYS A 57 -2.63 5.13 6.14
N GLY A 58 -2.86 5.44 7.41
CA GLY A 58 -2.87 4.44 8.49
C GLY A 58 -4.24 3.91 8.90
N LYS A 59 -5.33 4.46 8.35
CA LYS A 59 -6.69 4.05 8.73
C LYS A 59 -6.99 2.67 8.14
N GLN A 60 -7.04 1.65 9.00
CA GLN A 60 -7.17 0.24 8.57
C GLN A 60 -8.28 0.00 7.54
N SER A 61 -9.46 0.61 7.71
CA SER A 61 -10.56 0.48 6.74
C SER A 61 -10.18 0.99 5.34
N LEU A 62 -9.45 2.11 5.24
CA LEU A 62 -9.01 2.67 3.97
C LEU A 62 -7.87 1.86 3.35
N VAL A 63 -6.93 1.37 4.19
CA VAL A 63 -5.86 0.47 3.74
C VAL A 63 -6.46 -0.80 3.14
N THR A 64 -7.45 -1.41 3.81
CA THR A 64 -8.17 -2.58 3.29
C THR A 64 -8.98 -2.25 2.03
N SER A 65 -9.74 -1.15 2.01
CA SER A 65 -10.52 -0.75 0.83
C SER A 65 -9.64 -0.50 -0.39
N ALA A 66 -8.47 0.13 -0.21
CA ALA A 66 -7.53 0.36 -1.31
C ALA A 66 -6.95 -0.94 -1.87
N THR A 67 -6.49 -1.85 -1.00
CA THR A 67 -5.98 -3.16 -1.45
C THR A 67 -7.06 -4.00 -2.14
N TYR A 68 -8.31 -3.92 -1.68
CA TYR A 68 -9.44 -4.55 -2.37
C TYR A 68 -9.74 -3.89 -3.71
N LYS A 69 -9.63 -2.56 -3.82
CA LYS A 69 -9.80 -1.84 -5.09
C LYS A 69 -8.76 -2.27 -6.12
N PHE A 70 -7.50 -2.47 -5.71
CA PHE A 70 -6.45 -2.98 -6.58
C PHE A 70 -6.80 -4.37 -7.13
N TYR A 71 -7.38 -5.23 -6.29
CA TYR A 71 -7.82 -6.57 -6.65
C TYR A 71 -9.04 -6.54 -7.60
N GLU A 72 -10.06 -5.74 -7.26
CA GLU A 72 -11.27 -5.55 -8.06
C GLU A 72 -10.94 -5.06 -9.49
N MET A 73 -9.92 -4.20 -9.62
CA MET A 73 -9.45 -3.68 -10.90
C MET A 73 -8.47 -4.61 -11.64
N GLY A 74 -8.16 -5.79 -11.07
CA GLY A 74 -7.27 -6.78 -11.69
C GLY A 74 -5.77 -6.41 -11.64
N TYR A 75 -5.38 -5.42 -10.84
CA TYR A 75 -3.98 -5.00 -10.72
C TYR A 75 -3.15 -5.88 -9.79
N ILE A 76 -3.82 -6.60 -8.89
CA ILE A 76 -3.22 -7.65 -8.06
C ILE A 76 -4.04 -8.92 -8.17
N ASN A 77 -3.38 -10.07 -8.07
CA ASN A 77 -4.01 -11.38 -8.17
C ASN A 77 -4.39 -11.94 -6.77
N ASP A 78 -5.06 -13.10 -6.76
CA ASP A 78 -5.47 -13.80 -5.54
C ASP A 78 -4.29 -14.06 -4.59
N GLN A 79 -3.13 -14.44 -5.14
CA GLN A 79 -1.93 -14.73 -4.36
C GLN A 79 -1.43 -13.48 -3.62
N MET A 80 -1.36 -12.34 -4.29
CA MET A 80 -0.99 -11.06 -3.68
C MET A 80 -2.01 -10.63 -2.63
N GLN A 81 -3.31 -10.80 -2.91
CA GLN A 81 -4.36 -10.52 -1.93
C GLN A 81 -4.23 -11.40 -0.67
N GLN A 82 -3.90 -12.69 -0.83
CA GLN A 82 -3.61 -13.59 0.28
C GLN A 82 -2.39 -13.14 1.08
N TYR A 83 -1.30 -12.72 0.42
CA TYR A 83 -0.11 -12.21 1.11
C TYR A 83 -0.40 -10.95 1.90
N ILE A 84 -1.16 -10.02 1.33
CA ILE A 84 -1.65 -8.83 2.05
C ILE A 84 -2.47 -9.26 3.28
N GLY A 85 -3.41 -10.19 3.12
CA GLY A 85 -4.19 -10.73 4.24
C GLY A 85 -3.35 -11.36 5.34
N HIS A 86 -2.31 -12.13 4.99
CA HIS A 86 -1.36 -12.68 5.96
C HIS A 86 -0.56 -11.57 6.66
N PHE A 87 -0.10 -10.57 5.92
CA PHE A 87 0.59 -9.42 6.47
C PHE A 87 -0.27 -8.70 7.52
N TYR A 88 -1.55 -8.45 7.23
CA TYR A 88 -2.49 -7.88 8.21
C TYR A 88 -2.62 -8.73 9.47
N LYS A 89 -2.73 -10.06 9.33
CA LYS A 89 -2.87 -10.97 10.49
C LYS A 89 -1.62 -10.94 11.37
N MET A 90 -0.44 -10.97 10.76
CA MET A 90 0.84 -10.95 11.48
C MET A 90 1.12 -9.61 12.15
N HIS A 91 0.63 -8.52 11.56
CA HIS A 91 0.87 -7.15 12.02
C HIS A 91 -0.38 -6.48 12.61
N CYS A 92 -1.34 -7.26 13.11
CA CYS A 92 -2.63 -6.74 13.61
C CYS A 92 -2.50 -5.79 14.81
N LYS A 93 -1.38 -5.87 15.54
CA LYS A 93 -1.03 -4.96 16.65
C LYS A 93 -0.11 -3.81 16.24
N CYS A 94 0.37 -3.82 15.01
CA CYS A 94 1.28 -2.80 14.51
C CYS A 94 0.52 -1.65 13.87
N ASN A 95 1.16 -0.48 13.78
CA ASN A 95 0.65 0.59 12.94
C ASN A 95 0.92 0.26 11.46
N LEU A 96 -0.14 -0.07 10.72
CA LEU A 96 -0.06 -0.41 9.30
C LEU A 96 -0.36 0.80 8.43
N LEU A 97 0.53 1.10 7.48
CA LEU A 97 0.39 2.24 6.58
C LEU A 97 0.41 1.81 5.13
N LEU A 98 -0.42 2.45 4.29
CA LEU A 98 -0.14 2.59 2.87
C LEU A 98 0.68 3.86 2.64
N THR A 99 1.70 3.78 1.80
CA THR A 99 2.52 4.92 1.38
C THR A 99 2.81 4.87 -0.12
N VAL A 100 3.06 6.04 -0.71
CA VAL A 100 3.58 6.15 -2.08
C VAL A 100 5.06 6.46 -2.01
N LYS A 101 5.86 5.70 -2.75
CA LYS A 101 7.30 5.93 -2.90
C LYS A 101 7.62 6.19 -4.36
N LEU A 102 8.14 7.38 -4.65
CA LEU A 102 8.65 7.70 -5.98
C LEU A 102 9.87 6.81 -6.28
N LYS A 103 9.88 6.18 -7.46
CA LYS A 103 11.09 5.51 -7.95
C LYS A 103 12.10 6.62 -8.27
N LYS A 104 13.36 6.45 -7.87
CA LYS A 104 14.42 7.34 -8.36
C LYS A 104 14.48 7.17 -9.87
N ASP A 105 14.51 8.28 -10.62
CA ASP A 105 14.84 8.21 -12.04
C ASP A 105 16.26 7.63 -12.16
N ASN A 106 16.39 6.50 -12.86
CA ASN A 106 17.68 5.96 -13.27
C ASN A 106 18.27 6.83 -14.39
N ASN A 107 18.57 8.09 -14.08
CA ASN A 107 19.46 8.92 -14.88
C ASN A 107 20.81 8.93 -14.17
N GLY A 108 21.54 7.83 -14.35
CA GLY A 108 22.98 7.71 -14.08
C GLY A 108 23.73 7.75 -15.39
#